data_AF-A0A544DNA3-F1
#
_entry.id   AF-A0A544DNA3-F1
#
_cell.length_a   1.000
_cell.length_b   1.000
_cell.length_c   1.000
_cell.angle_alpha   90.00
_cell.angle_beta   90.00
_cell.angle_gamma   90.00
#
_symmetry.space_group_name_H-M   'P 1'
#
loop_
_entity.id
_entity.type
_entity.pdbx_description
1 polymer ?
#
loop_
_entity_poly.entity_id
_entity_poly.type
_entity_poly.pdbx_seq_one_letter_code
_entity_poly.pdbx_strand_id
1 'polypeptide(L)'
;MIEKIKGKELDTAIEKELIRMCDEGFEQSPITQANLFRRLKAEGLISTRSTLTSRKRLIESFAKQQKEAVSGTLGKTLKDTASMTRADLEKTNARLIEQVETARKMLQANTECIIDMAKTIRLQTQVRNIERCLSPYLIRELHQHKERQ
;
A
#
# COMPACT_ATOMS: atom_id res chain seq x y z
N MET A 1 2.85 -40.63 -14.04
CA MET A 1 2.47 -40.33 -15.44
C MET A 1 1.86 -38.94 -15.47
N ILE A 2 2.41 -38.02 -16.25
CA ILE A 2 1.85 -36.68 -16.41
C ILE A 2 0.82 -36.78 -17.55
N GLU A 3 -0.46 -36.90 -17.22
CA GLU A 3 -1.51 -36.73 -18.22
C GLU A 3 -1.44 -35.29 -18.71
N LYS A 4 -0.88 -35.11 -19.91
CA LYS A 4 -0.93 -33.82 -20.60
C LYS A 4 -2.35 -33.62 -21.06
N ILE A 5 -3.15 -33.03 -20.19
CA ILE A 5 -4.48 -32.54 -20.50
C ILE A 5 -4.34 -31.50 -21.63
N LYS A 6 -5.08 -31.67 -22.73
CA LYS A 6 -4.96 -30.85 -23.94
C LYS A 6 -6.30 -30.24 -24.32
N GLY A 7 -6.27 -29.07 -24.95
CA GLY A 7 -7.47 -28.42 -25.46
C GLY A 7 -8.38 -27.90 -24.34
N LYS A 8 -9.69 -28.13 -24.48
CA LYS A 8 -10.74 -27.57 -23.61
C LYS A 8 -10.61 -27.97 -22.14
N GLU A 9 -10.14 -29.19 -21.87
CA GLU A 9 -9.95 -29.68 -20.50
C GLU A 9 -8.85 -28.90 -19.75
N LEU A 10 -7.82 -28.44 -20.47
CA LEU A 10 -6.77 -27.58 -19.91
C LEU A 10 -7.33 -26.18 -19.60
N ASP A 11 -8.24 -25.67 -20.43
CA ASP A 11 -8.91 -24.39 -20.17
C ASP A 11 -9.73 -24.47 -18.88
N THR A 12 -10.50 -25.55 -18.71
CA THR A 12 -11.27 -25.81 -17.47
C THR A 12 -10.38 -25.96 -16.24
N ALA A 13 -9.22 -26.61 -16.36
CA ALA A 13 -8.28 -26.73 -15.25
C ALA A 13 -7.68 -25.37 -14.86
N ILE A 14 -7.34 -24.54 -15.85
CA ILE A 14 -6.84 -23.18 -15.62
C ILE A 14 -7.93 -22.30 -14.97
N GLU A 15 -9.17 -22.40 -15.42
CA GLU A 15 -10.31 -21.68 -14.82
C GLU A 15 -10.54 -22.09 -13.36
N LYS A 16 -10.52 -23.39 -13.06
CA LYS A 16 -10.62 -23.88 -11.68
C LYS A 16 -9.53 -23.30 -10.80
N GLU A 17 -8.31 -23.23 -11.31
CA GLU A 17 -7.20 -22.66 -10.55
C GLU A 17 -7.33 -21.15 -10.35
N LEU A 18 -7.81 -20.43 -11.36
CA LEU A 18 -8.11 -19.00 -11.26
C LEU A 18 -9.22 -18.72 -10.23
N ILE A 19 -10.26 -19.56 -10.16
CA ILE A 19 -11.30 -19.47 -9.14
C ILE A 19 -10.71 -19.67 -7.74
N ARG A 20 -9.87 -20.72 -7.55
CA ARG A 20 -9.17 -20.93 -6.27
C ARG A 20 -8.32 -19.73 -5.86
N MET A 21 -7.60 -19.13 -6.80
CA MET A 21 -6.84 -17.90 -6.54
C MET A 21 -7.74 -16.70 -6.15
N CYS A 22 -8.93 -16.59 -6.72
CA CYS A 22 -9.90 -15.58 -6.32
C CYS A 22 -10.41 -15.82 -4.89
N ASP A 23 -10.71 -17.06 -4.53
CA ASP A 23 -11.23 -17.43 -3.20
C ASP A 23 -10.19 -17.21 -2.09
N GLU A 24 -8.92 -17.50 -2.37
CA GLU A 24 -7.80 -17.22 -1.45
C GLU A 24 -7.55 -15.71 -1.25
N GLY A 25 -8.04 -14.88 -2.18
CA GLY A 25 -7.95 -13.43 -2.11
C GLY A 25 -6.66 -12.82 -2.65
N PHE A 26 -6.71 -11.51 -2.89
CA PHE A 26 -5.62 -10.76 -3.55
C PHE A 26 -4.33 -10.70 -2.72
N GLU A 27 -4.42 -10.66 -1.39
CA GLU A 27 -3.24 -10.55 -0.52
C GLU A 27 -2.40 -11.83 -0.48
N GLN A 28 -3.06 -12.99 -0.50
CA GLN A 28 -2.40 -14.29 -0.45
C GLN A 28 -2.00 -14.78 -1.84
N SER A 29 -2.89 -14.62 -2.82
CA SER A 29 -2.71 -15.19 -4.16
C SER A 29 -3.08 -14.19 -5.26
N PRO A 30 -2.29 -13.12 -5.46
CA PRO A 30 -2.55 -12.15 -6.51
C PRO A 30 -2.43 -12.82 -7.89
N ILE A 31 -3.48 -12.70 -8.70
CA ILE A 31 -3.54 -13.28 -10.04
C ILE A 31 -2.60 -12.51 -10.95
N THR A 32 -1.48 -13.16 -11.28
CA THR A 32 -0.53 -12.73 -12.29
C THR A 32 -0.15 -13.94 -13.14
N GLN A 33 0.22 -13.72 -14.40
CA GLN A 33 0.64 -14.81 -15.29
C GLN A 33 1.80 -15.63 -14.69
N ALA A 34 2.70 -14.99 -13.93
CA ALA A 34 3.81 -15.65 -13.26
C ALA A 34 3.35 -16.52 -12.08
N ASN A 35 2.45 -16.02 -11.22
CA ASN A 35 1.96 -16.77 -10.07
C ASN A 35 1.13 -17.98 -10.51
N LEU A 36 0.21 -17.77 -11.46
CA LEU A 36 -0.59 -18.84 -12.05
C LEU A 36 0.31 -19.91 -12.71
N PHE A 37 1.36 -19.49 -13.43
CA PHE A 37 2.33 -20.43 -14.00
C PHE A 37 3.02 -21.30 -12.94
N ARG A 38 3.46 -20.70 -11.82
CA ARG A 38 4.12 -21.47 -10.74
C ARG A 38 3.17 -22.51 -10.15
N ARG A 39 1.91 -22.16 -9.92
CA ARG A 39 0.89 -23.06 -9.36
C ARG A 39 0.57 -24.22 -10.31
N LEU A 40 0.24 -23.91 -11.57
CA LEU A 40 -0.06 -24.92 -12.58
C LEU A 40 1.15 -25.82 -12.91
N LYS A 41 2.38 -25.30 -12.78
CA LYS A 41 3.60 -26.11 -12.92
C LYS A 41 3.79 -27.05 -11.72
N ALA A 42 3.50 -26.60 -10.50
CA ALA A 42 3.56 -27.42 -9.29
C ALA A 42 2.52 -28.56 -9.32
N GLU A 43 1.32 -28.30 -9.84
CA GLU A 43 0.29 -29.31 -10.08
C GLU A 43 0.58 -30.22 -11.29
N GLY A 44 1.65 -29.97 -12.05
CA GLY A 44 2.04 -30.77 -13.22
C GLY A 44 1.15 -30.57 -14.46
N LEU A 45 0.27 -29.58 -14.46
CA LEU A 45 -0.69 -29.30 -15.53
C LEU A 45 -0.06 -28.66 -16.77
N ILE A 46 0.98 -27.84 -16.59
CA ILE A 46 1.68 -27.16 -17.69
C ILE A 46 3.20 -27.21 -17.52
N SER A 47 3.93 -27.27 -18.64
CA SER A 47 5.40 -27.19 -18.64
C SER A 47 5.94 -25.83 -19.10
N THR A 48 5.24 -25.13 -20.00
CA THR A 48 5.70 -23.89 -20.63
C THR A 48 4.78 -22.70 -20.34
N ARG A 49 5.38 -21.50 -20.25
CA ARG A 49 4.64 -20.23 -20.07
C ARG A 49 3.81 -19.84 -21.30
N SER A 50 4.20 -20.29 -22.49
CA SER A 50 3.52 -19.99 -23.76
C SER A 50 2.04 -20.40 -23.75
N THR A 51 1.70 -21.46 -23.01
CA THR A 51 0.33 -21.95 -22.81
C THR A 51 -0.58 -20.92 -22.14
N LEU A 52 -0.02 -20.04 -21.31
CA LEU A 52 -0.77 -18.96 -20.65
C LEU A 52 -0.81 -17.69 -21.51
N THR A 53 0.18 -17.48 -22.37
CA THR A 53 0.22 -16.31 -23.27
C THR A 53 -0.93 -16.31 -24.27
N SER A 54 -1.32 -17.48 -24.81
CA SER A 54 -2.51 -17.60 -25.67
C SER A 54 -3.82 -17.38 -24.92
N ARG A 55 -3.82 -17.54 -23.59
CA ARG A 55 -4.99 -17.41 -22.69
C ARG A 55 -4.97 -16.12 -21.87
N LYS A 56 -4.20 -15.12 -22.30
CA LYS A 56 -3.99 -13.87 -21.57
C LYS A 56 -5.30 -13.16 -21.19
N ARG A 57 -6.27 -13.14 -22.11
CA ARG A 57 -7.58 -12.49 -21.90
C ARG A 57 -8.34 -13.06 -20.69
N LEU A 58 -8.34 -14.38 -20.55
CA LEU A 58 -8.98 -15.07 -19.42
C LEU A 58 -8.29 -14.69 -18.10
N ILE A 59 -6.96 -14.72 -18.08
CA ILE A 59 -6.18 -14.38 -16.88
C ILE A 59 -6.42 -12.92 -16.49
N GLU A 60 -6.48 -12.01 -17.47
CA GLU A 60 -6.74 -10.59 -17.24
C GLU A 60 -8.15 -10.31 -16.71
N SER A 61 -9.17 -11.05 -17.18
CA SER A 61 -10.54 -10.88 -16.65
C SER A 61 -10.63 -11.30 -15.18
N PHE A 62 -10.06 -12.44 -14.82
CA PHE A 62 -10.01 -12.90 -13.42
C PHE A 62 -9.13 -11.99 -12.56
N ALA A 63 -7.99 -11.51 -13.06
CA ALA A 63 -7.17 -10.55 -12.34
C ALA A 63 -7.89 -9.22 -12.08
N LYS A 64 -8.69 -8.75 -13.05
CA LYS A 64 -9.52 -7.56 -12.89
C LYS A 64 -10.60 -7.79 -11.83
N GLN A 65 -11.31 -8.91 -11.91
CA GLN A 65 -12.35 -9.28 -10.93
C GLN A 65 -11.77 -9.38 -9.51
N GLN A 66 -10.60 -10.01 -9.37
CA GLN A 66 -9.93 -10.12 -8.07
C GLN A 66 -9.55 -8.76 -7.50
N LYS A 67 -9.05 -7.83 -8.34
CA LYS A 67 -8.75 -6.45 -7.91
C LYS A 67 -9.99 -5.64 -7.56
N GLU A 68 -11.08 -5.82 -8.29
CA GLU A 68 -12.36 -5.14 -8.03
C GLU A 68 -13.02 -5.61 -6.73
N ALA A 69 -12.83 -6.87 -6.37
CA ALA A 69 -13.28 -7.46 -5.12
C ALA A 69 -12.50 -6.97 -3.88
N VAL A 70 -11.30 -6.38 -4.05
CA VAL A 70 -10.54 -5.80 -2.93
C VAL A 70 -11.23 -4.53 -2.45
N SER A 71 -11.60 -4.50 -1.17
CA SER A 71 -12.21 -3.36 -0.50
C SER A 71 -11.22 -2.63 0.42
N GLY A 72 -11.64 -1.52 1.03
CA GLY A 72 -10.80 -0.73 1.94
C GLY A 72 -9.72 0.12 1.25
N THR A 73 -8.71 0.53 2.02
CA THR A 73 -7.63 1.42 1.56
C THR A 73 -6.84 0.81 0.40
N LEU A 74 -6.54 -0.49 0.47
CA LEU A 74 -5.83 -1.21 -0.58
C LEU A 74 -6.63 -1.22 -1.89
N GLY A 75 -7.94 -1.46 -1.83
CA GLY A 75 -8.82 -1.42 -3.00
C GLY A 75 -8.90 -0.04 -3.66
N LYS A 76 -8.92 1.04 -2.86
CA LYS A 76 -8.87 2.41 -3.38
C LYS A 76 -7.54 2.67 -4.09
N THR A 77 -6.42 2.37 -3.45
CA THR A 77 -5.09 2.54 -4.05
C THR A 77 -4.95 1.73 -5.35
N LEU A 78 -5.41 0.48 -5.38
CA LEU A 78 -5.36 -0.36 -6.58
C LEU A 78 -6.16 0.23 -7.75
N LYS A 79 -7.32 0.85 -7.47
CA LYS A 79 -8.15 1.51 -8.49
C LYS A 79 -7.52 2.82 -8.97
N ASP A 80 -7.02 3.62 -8.04
CA ASP A 80 -6.40 4.91 -8.34
C ASP A 80 -5.09 4.74 -9.12
N THR A 81 -4.31 3.71 -8.81
CA THR A 81 -3.01 3.46 -9.47
C THR A 81 -3.13 2.69 -10.79
N ALA A 82 -4.25 2.00 -11.07
CA ALA A 82 -4.40 1.20 -12.28
C ALA A 82 -4.36 2.02 -13.58
N SER A 83 -4.73 3.31 -13.52
CA SER A 83 -4.71 4.24 -14.65
C SER A 83 -3.53 5.19 -14.66
N MET A 84 -2.69 5.19 -13.62
CA MET A 84 -1.58 6.15 -13.51
C MET A 84 -0.36 5.64 -14.26
N THR A 85 0.19 6.50 -15.12
CA THR A 85 1.47 6.21 -15.74
C THR A 85 2.59 6.33 -14.71
N ARG A 86 3.77 5.78 -15.01
CA ARG A 86 4.95 5.92 -14.15
C ARG A 86 5.27 7.38 -13.85
N ALA A 87 5.11 8.26 -14.83
CA ALA A 87 5.31 9.71 -14.67
C ALA A 87 4.29 10.33 -13.69
N ASP A 88 3.04 9.90 -13.74
CA ASP A 88 2.00 10.38 -12.80
C ASP A 88 2.28 9.93 -11.37
N LEU A 89 2.79 8.71 -11.19
CA LEU A 89 3.21 8.19 -9.89
C LEU A 89 4.41 8.97 -9.33
N GLU A 90 5.43 9.24 -10.16
CA GLU A 90 6.60 10.03 -9.77
C GLU A 90 6.21 11.46 -9.37
N LYS A 91 5.33 12.11 -10.15
CA LYS A 91 4.79 13.44 -9.83
C LYS A 91 3.99 13.45 -8.53
N THR A 92 3.16 12.44 -8.31
CA THR A 92 2.36 12.33 -7.08
C THR A 92 3.24 12.11 -5.87
N ASN A 93 4.29 11.29 -6.01
CA ASN A 93 5.27 11.06 -4.95
C ASN A 93 6.02 12.35 -4.60
N ALA A 94 6.50 13.10 -5.60
CA ALA A 94 7.13 14.41 -5.38
C ALA A 94 6.20 15.37 -4.61
N ARG A 95 4.92 15.44 -4.99
CA ARG A 95 3.92 16.25 -4.28
C ARG A 95 3.70 15.78 -2.84
N LEU A 96 3.65 14.48 -2.60
CA LEU A 96 3.49 13.93 -1.24
C LEU A 96 4.70 14.25 -0.36
N ILE A 97 5.91 14.17 -0.90
CA ILE A 97 7.14 14.55 -0.19
C ILE A 97 7.08 16.03 0.21
N GLU A 98 6.68 16.90 -0.71
CA GLU A 98 6.52 18.34 -0.45
C GLU A 98 5.45 18.63 0.63
N GLN A 99 4.33 17.90 0.61
CA GLN A 99 3.28 18.01 1.63
C GLN A 99 3.78 17.58 3.00
N VAL A 100 4.55 16.49 3.08
CA VAL A 100 5.14 16.01 4.34
C VAL A 100 6.14 17.04 4.89
N GLU A 101 7.01 17.58 4.03
CA GLU A 101 7.95 18.64 4.40
C GLU A 101 7.23 19.88 4.94
N THR A 102 6.19 20.34 4.25
CA THR A 102 5.38 21.50 4.66
C THR A 102 4.67 21.24 5.98
N ALA A 103 4.02 20.08 6.13
CA ALA A 103 3.33 19.71 7.36
C ALA A 103 4.27 19.63 8.56
N ARG A 104 5.50 19.11 8.37
CA ARG A 104 6.54 19.10 9.41
C ARG A 104 6.95 20.50 9.83
N LYS A 105 7.19 21.40 8.87
CA LYS A 105 7.52 22.81 9.14
C LYS A 105 6.42 23.52 9.92
N MET A 106 5.15 23.30 9.54
CA MET A 106 4.00 23.85 10.26
C MET A 106 3.90 23.30 11.68
N LEU A 107 4.11 22.00 11.87
CA LEU A 107 4.11 21.39 13.19
C LEU A 107 5.21 21.96 14.08
N GLN A 108 6.42 22.15 13.53
CA GLN A 108 7.53 22.77 14.24
C GLN A 108 7.18 24.21 14.67
N ALA A 109 6.70 25.05 13.74
CA ALA A 109 6.30 26.42 14.03
C ALA A 109 5.18 26.50 15.09
N ASN A 110 4.19 25.60 15.00
CA ASN A 110 3.13 25.51 16.00
C ASN A 110 3.67 25.11 17.38
N THR A 111 4.64 24.20 17.42
CA THR A 111 5.27 23.75 18.67
C THR A 111 6.08 24.88 19.31
N GLU A 112 6.86 25.62 18.54
CA GLU A 112 7.61 26.81 19.00
C GLU A 112 6.66 27.88 19.55
N CYS A 113 5.57 28.17 18.83
CA CYS A 113 4.53 29.11 19.27
C CYS A 113 3.90 28.69 20.62
N ILE A 114 3.55 27.41 20.78
CA ILE A 114 2.98 26.88 22.03
C ILE A 114 3.99 26.99 23.18
N ILE A 115 5.28 26.74 22.92
CA ILE A 115 6.34 26.91 23.93
C ILE A 115 6.42 28.37 24.38
N ASP A 116 6.38 29.32 23.44
CA ASP A 116 6.48 30.75 23.76
C ASP A 116 5.22 31.27 24.47
N MET A 117 4.04 30.77 24.11
CA MET A 117 2.81 31.01 24.88
C MET A 117 2.97 30.50 26.31
N ALA A 118 3.47 29.28 26.51
CA ALA A 118 3.66 28.70 27.84
C ALA A 118 4.65 29.53 28.68
N LYS A 119 5.79 29.97 28.09
CA LYS A 119 6.74 30.87 28.75
C LYS A 119 6.08 32.20 29.14
N THR A 120 5.31 32.79 28.23
CA THR A 120 4.63 34.07 28.46
C THR A 120 3.63 33.98 29.61
N ILE A 121 2.78 32.93 29.62
CA ILE A 121 1.82 32.70 30.70
C ILE A 121 2.55 32.47 32.04
N ARG A 122 3.67 31.74 32.05
CA ARG A 122 4.47 31.54 33.26
C ARG A 122 5.06 32.83 33.81
N LEU A 123 5.46 33.78 32.94
CA LEU A 123 5.99 35.07 33.35
C LEU A 123 4.90 36.02 33.87
N GLN A 124 3.70 35.96 33.29
CA GLN A 124 2.60 36.88 33.58
C GLN A 124 1.64 36.39 34.67
N THR A 125 1.68 35.11 35.04
CA THR A 125 0.71 34.50 35.97
C THR A 125 1.39 33.68 37.05
N GLN A 126 0.68 33.44 38.17
CA GLN A 126 1.15 32.58 39.26
C GLN A 126 0.86 31.08 39.02
N VAL A 127 0.35 30.72 37.83
CA VAL A 127 -0.03 29.34 37.50
C VAL A 127 1.25 28.51 37.34
N ARG A 128 1.45 27.55 38.25
CA ARG A 128 2.60 26.64 38.24
C ARG A 128 2.29 25.39 37.40
N ASN A 129 3.30 24.87 36.70
CA ASN A 129 3.27 23.60 35.96
C ASN A 129 2.37 23.54 34.71
N ILE A 130 2.23 24.64 33.96
CA ILE A 130 1.51 24.65 32.67
C ILE A 130 2.15 23.66 31.68
N GLU A 131 3.45 23.46 31.80
CA GLU A 131 4.23 22.53 30.98
C GLU A 131 3.77 21.07 31.15
N ARG A 132 3.14 20.70 32.29
CA ARG A 132 2.56 19.36 32.46
C ARG A 132 1.37 19.10 31.55
N CYS A 133 0.55 20.12 31.27
CA CYS A 133 -0.57 19.99 30.34
C CYS A 133 -0.09 19.73 28.90
N LEU A 134 1.14 20.14 28.59
CA LEU A 134 1.79 19.98 27.31
C LEU A 134 2.66 18.72 27.21
N SER A 135 3.09 18.19 28.37
CA SER A 135 4.07 17.11 28.47
C SER A 135 3.75 15.81 27.69
N PRO A 136 2.49 15.33 27.55
CA PRO A 136 2.24 14.12 26.76
C PRO A 136 2.57 14.27 25.27
N TYR A 137 2.55 15.51 24.77
CA TYR A 137 2.69 15.83 23.34
C TYR A 137 4.02 16.53 23.00
N LEU A 138 4.74 17.07 24.00
CA LEU A 138 5.98 17.84 23.80
C LEU A 138 7.29 17.12 24.16
N ILE A 139 7.27 16.02 24.93
CA ILE A 139 8.51 15.33 25.40
C ILE A 139 9.36 14.81 24.23
N ARG A 140 8.73 14.44 23.10
CA ARG A 140 9.44 13.98 21.90
C ARG A 140 10.18 15.10 21.18
N GLU A 141 9.55 16.27 21.04
CA GLU A 141 10.11 17.45 20.34
C GLU A 141 11.20 18.14 21.18
N LEU A 142 11.03 18.21 22.51
CA LEU A 142 12.03 18.79 23.43
C LEU A 142 13.37 18.04 23.45
N HIS A 143 13.36 16.70 23.29
CA HIS A 143 14.60 15.93 23.22
C HIS A 143 15.37 16.22 21.91
N GLN A 144 14.69 16.38 20.78
CA GLN A 144 15.33 16.68 19.50
C GLN A 144 15.87 18.11 19.39
N HIS A 145 15.34 19.05 20.17
CA HIS A 145 15.82 20.43 20.18
C HIS A 145 17.05 20.62 21.08
N LYS A 146 17.22 19.77 22.10
CA LYS A 146 18.40 19.76 22.99
C LYS A 146 19.66 19.21 22.31
N GLU A 147 19.52 18.34 21.31
CA GLU A 147 20.64 17.78 20.55
C GLU A 147 21.15 18.70 19.43
N ARG A 148 20.43 19.78 19.12
CA ARG A 148 20.79 20.75 18.06
C ARG A 148 21.39 22.06 18.57
N GLN A 149 21.58 22.20 19.89
CA GLN A 149 22.33 23.30 20.53
C GLN A 149 23.68 22.79 20.98
#